data_AF-H8ZX66-F1
#
_entry.id   AF-H8ZX66-F1
#
_cell.length_a   1.000
_cell.length_b   1.000
_cell.length_c   1.000
_cell.angle_alpha   90.00
_cell.angle_beta   90.00
_cell.angle_gamma   90.00
#
_symmetry.space_group_name_H-M   'P 1'
#
loop_
_entity.id
_entity.type
_entity.pdbx_description
1 polymer ?
#
loop_
_entity_poly.entity_id
_entity_poly.type
_entity_poly.pdbx_seq_one_letter_code
_entity_poly.pdbx_strand_id
1 'polypeptide(L)'
;MEGHVKRPMNAFMVWSRGERHKLAQQNPSMQNTEISKQLGCRWKSLTEAEKRPFFQEAQRLKTLHREKYPNYKYQPHRRAKVSQRSGILQPAVASTKLYNLLQWDRNPHAITYRQDWSRAAHLYSKNQQSFYLQPVDIPTGHPQQQQQQQQQQQQFHNYHQQQQQFYDHHHHHQQQQQQQQQQQFHDHHQQKQQFHDHHQQQQQFHDHHHHQQQQQQFHDHHQQQQQFHDHHHHHQQQQQQQQQQFHDHHQQKQQFHDHHQQQQQFHDHHHHQQQQQQQFHDHHQQQQQFHDHHHHHQQQQQ
;
A
#
# COMPACT_ATOMS: atom_id res chain seq x y z
N MET A 1 -49.26 13.32 6.32
CA MET A 1 -47.82 13.00 6.28
C MET A 1 -47.33 13.19 4.86
N GLU A 2 -46.68 14.31 4.57
CA GLU A 2 -46.10 14.54 3.24
C GLU A 2 -44.75 13.82 3.18
N GLY A 3 -44.75 12.65 2.54
CA GLY A 3 -43.63 11.72 2.51
C GLY A 3 -42.48 12.14 1.58
N HIS A 4 -41.32 11.50 1.76
CA HIS A 4 -40.12 11.68 0.96
C HIS A 4 -40.40 11.66 -0.56
N VAL A 5 -40.08 12.77 -1.24
CA VAL A 5 -40.25 12.92 -2.69
C VAL A 5 -39.27 12.02 -3.45
N LYS A 6 -39.79 11.08 -4.25
CA LYS A 6 -38.99 10.16 -5.07
C LYS A 6 -38.40 10.88 -6.27
N ARG A 7 -37.21 10.45 -6.70
CA ARG A 7 -36.53 10.96 -7.91
C ARG A 7 -37.41 10.73 -9.16
N PRO A 8 -37.37 11.64 -10.16
CA PRO A 8 -37.98 11.37 -11.45
C PRO A 8 -37.27 10.19 -12.14
N MET A 9 -38.02 9.36 -12.87
CA MET A 9 -37.47 8.20 -13.56
C MET A 9 -36.63 8.66 -14.77
N ASN A 10 -35.44 8.08 -14.91
CA ASN A 10 -34.62 8.24 -16.12
C ASN A 10 -35.12 7.33 -17.26
N ALA A 11 -34.59 7.49 -18.47
CA ALA A 11 -35.05 6.76 -19.66
C ALA A 11 -35.06 5.23 -19.48
N PHE A 12 -33.97 4.66 -18.92
CA PHE A 12 -33.90 3.23 -18.62
C PHE A 12 -34.95 2.81 -17.59
N MET A 13 -35.20 3.61 -16.55
CA MET A 13 -36.19 3.31 -15.53
C MET A 13 -37.63 3.38 -16.07
N VAL A 14 -37.91 4.29 -17.00
CA VAL A 14 -39.21 4.38 -17.69
C VAL A 14 -39.43 3.12 -18.54
N TRP A 15 -38.46 2.76 -19.39
CA TRP A 15 -38.53 1.57 -20.24
C TRP A 15 -38.59 0.26 -19.43
N SER A 16 -37.67 0.10 -18.48
CA SER A 16 -37.53 -1.14 -17.70
C SER A 16 -38.73 -1.44 -16.83
N ARG A 17 -39.61 -0.47 -16.54
CA ARG A 17 -40.83 -0.70 -15.75
C ARG A 17 -41.76 -1.71 -16.44
N GLY A 18 -42.01 -1.54 -17.72
CA GLY A 18 -42.86 -2.45 -18.51
C GLY A 18 -42.16 -3.77 -18.78
N GLU A 19 -40.90 -3.72 -19.18
CA GLU A 19 -40.13 -4.92 -19.52
C GLU A 19 -39.83 -5.81 -18.31
N ARG A 20 -39.59 -5.22 -17.14
CA ARG A 20 -39.45 -5.96 -15.87
C ARG A 20 -40.72 -6.71 -15.53
N HIS A 21 -41.89 -6.11 -15.75
CA HIS A 21 -43.16 -6.77 -15.48
C HIS A 21 -43.38 -7.98 -16.38
N LYS A 22 -43.11 -7.84 -17.69
CA LYS A 22 -43.18 -8.95 -18.66
C LYS A 22 -42.24 -10.10 -18.27
N LEU A 23 -40.99 -9.78 -17.91
CA LEU A 23 -39.99 -10.79 -17.54
C LEU A 23 -40.33 -11.50 -16.23
N ALA A 24 -40.84 -10.78 -15.24
CA ALA A 24 -41.25 -11.37 -13.96
C ALA A 24 -42.46 -12.29 -14.11
N GLN A 25 -43.39 -11.97 -15.02
CA GLN A 25 -44.52 -12.86 -15.33
C GLN A 25 -44.08 -14.14 -16.06
N GLN A 26 -43.13 -14.01 -16.99
CA GLN A 26 -42.59 -15.14 -17.74
C GLN A 26 -41.69 -16.03 -16.87
N ASN A 27 -41.02 -15.46 -15.86
CA ASN A 27 -40.12 -16.19 -14.97
C ASN A 27 -40.39 -15.83 -13.49
N PRO A 28 -41.47 -16.36 -12.88
CA PRO A 28 -41.87 -15.99 -11.51
C PRO A 28 -40.85 -16.37 -10.43
N SER A 29 -40.00 -17.37 -10.70
CA SER A 29 -38.92 -17.81 -9.80
C SER A 29 -37.62 -17.01 -9.95
N MET A 30 -37.52 -16.15 -10.97
CA MET A 30 -36.30 -15.39 -11.25
C MET A 30 -36.16 -14.22 -10.28
N GLN A 31 -35.00 -14.13 -9.63
CA GLN A 31 -34.71 -13.02 -8.73
C GLN A 31 -34.59 -11.70 -9.51
N ASN A 32 -35.05 -10.60 -8.90
CA ASN A 32 -35.00 -9.26 -9.51
C ASN A 32 -33.58 -8.81 -9.87
N THR A 33 -32.57 -9.29 -9.14
CA THR A 33 -31.15 -9.09 -9.46
C THR A 33 -30.83 -9.59 -10.88
N GLU A 34 -31.33 -10.77 -11.24
CA GLU A 34 -31.07 -11.38 -12.55
C GLU A 34 -31.92 -10.74 -13.64
N ILE A 35 -33.19 -10.42 -13.35
CA ILE A 35 -34.05 -9.64 -14.25
C ILE A 35 -33.40 -8.29 -14.59
N SER A 36 -32.81 -7.62 -13.59
CA SER A 36 -32.14 -6.34 -13.78
C SER A 36 -30.90 -6.44 -14.67
N LYS A 37 -30.12 -7.54 -14.58
CA LYS A 37 -28.98 -7.78 -15.49
C LYS A 37 -29.46 -7.96 -16.93
N GLN A 38 -30.46 -8.81 -17.14
CA GLN A 38 -31.00 -9.06 -18.49
C GLN A 38 -31.58 -7.80 -19.13
N LEU A 39 -32.30 -6.98 -18.36
CA LEU A 39 -32.81 -5.70 -18.81
C LEU A 39 -31.68 -4.72 -19.20
N GLY A 40 -30.58 -4.71 -18.44
CA GLY A 40 -29.41 -3.92 -18.77
C GLY A 40 -28.80 -4.31 -20.12
N CYS A 41 -28.71 -5.61 -20.41
CA CYS A 41 -28.23 -6.12 -21.69
C CYS A 41 -29.17 -5.74 -22.83
N ARG A 42 -30.48 -5.99 -22.68
CA ARG A 42 -31.49 -5.64 -23.70
C ARG A 42 -31.50 -4.14 -24.00
N TRP A 43 -31.42 -3.29 -22.97
CA TRP A 43 -31.33 -1.84 -23.16
C TRP A 43 -30.11 -1.44 -23.99
N LYS A 44 -28.96 -2.08 -23.78
CA LYS A 44 -27.76 -1.80 -24.60
C LYS A 44 -27.98 -2.16 -26.06
N SER A 45 -28.66 -3.27 -26.33
CA SER A 45 -28.96 -3.76 -27.68
C SER A 45 -30.03 -2.96 -28.44
N LEU A 46 -30.88 -2.18 -27.75
CA LEU A 46 -31.87 -1.34 -28.42
C LEU A 46 -31.20 -0.24 -29.26
N THR A 47 -31.77 0.03 -30.42
CA THR A 47 -31.39 1.14 -31.31
C THR A 47 -31.74 2.48 -30.68
N GLU A 48 -31.15 3.55 -31.20
CA GLU A 48 -31.48 4.91 -30.73
C GLU A 48 -32.95 5.27 -31.02
N ALA A 49 -33.48 4.86 -32.17
CA ALA A 49 -34.87 5.10 -32.53
C ALA A 49 -35.83 4.48 -31.51
N GLU A 50 -35.55 3.25 -31.05
CA GLU A 50 -36.33 2.57 -30.02
C GLU A 50 -36.18 3.21 -28.65
N LYS A 51 -35.00 3.76 -28.33
CA LYS A 51 -34.74 4.45 -27.06
C LYS A 51 -35.37 5.86 -27.00
N ARG A 52 -35.49 6.53 -28.15
CA ARG A 52 -35.95 7.92 -28.29
C ARG A 52 -37.24 8.26 -27.51
N PRO A 53 -38.35 7.49 -27.62
CA PRO A 53 -39.57 7.79 -26.87
C PRO A 53 -39.35 7.76 -25.36
N PHE A 54 -38.49 6.89 -24.85
CA PHE A 54 -38.20 6.79 -23.41
C PHE A 54 -37.32 7.94 -22.90
N PHE A 55 -36.46 8.49 -23.75
CA PHE A 55 -35.72 9.72 -23.44
C PHE A 55 -36.63 10.94 -23.40
N GLN A 56 -37.56 11.07 -24.35
CA GLN A 56 -38.55 12.14 -24.36
C GLN A 56 -39.44 12.07 -23.11
N GLU A 57 -39.91 10.87 -22.75
CA GLU A 57 -40.74 10.67 -21.57
C GLU A 57 -39.98 10.94 -20.26
N ALA A 58 -38.72 10.51 -20.15
CA ALA A 58 -37.89 10.84 -19.00
C ALA A 58 -37.66 12.35 -18.85
N GLN A 59 -37.48 13.07 -19.95
CA GLN A 59 -37.35 14.52 -19.95
C GLN A 59 -38.66 15.19 -19.52
N ARG A 60 -39.80 14.71 -20.01
CA ARG A 60 -41.13 15.18 -19.59
C ARG A 60 -41.34 14.97 -18.08
N LEU A 61 -41.02 13.80 -17.55
CA LEU A 61 -41.11 13.49 -16.12
C LEU A 61 -40.17 14.36 -15.28
N LYS A 62 -38.97 14.66 -15.77
CA LYS A 62 -38.03 15.57 -15.10
C LYS A 62 -38.59 16.99 -15.00
N THR A 63 -39.16 17.52 -16.09
CA THR A 63 -39.80 18.84 -16.11
C THR A 63 -40.99 18.89 -15.16
N LEU A 64 -41.91 17.92 -15.26
CA LEU A 64 -43.08 17.83 -14.39
C LEU A 64 -42.70 17.72 -12.91
N HIS A 65 -41.66 16.95 -12.59
CA HIS A 65 -41.15 16.85 -11.23
C HIS A 65 -40.60 18.18 -10.70
N ARG A 66 -39.87 18.92 -11.55
CA ARG A 66 -39.33 20.24 -11.17
C ARG A 66 -40.44 21.25 -10.92
N GLU A 67 -41.49 21.25 -11.74
CA GLU A 67 -42.65 22.13 -11.59
C GLU A 67 -43.45 21.79 -10.32
N LYS A 68 -43.70 20.50 -10.09
CA LYS A 68 -44.45 20.02 -8.92
C LYS A 68 -43.68 20.21 -7.60
N TYR A 69 -42.36 20.11 -7.65
CA TYR A 69 -41.47 20.21 -6.48
C TYR A 69 -40.33 21.20 -6.76
N PRO A 70 -40.60 22.52 -6.78
CA PRO A 70 -39.61 23.53 -7.12
C PRO A 70 -38.43 23.57 -6.12
N ASN A 71 -38.67 23.21 -4.87
CA ASN A 71 -37.66 23.16 -3.80
C ASN A 71 -37.00 21.78 -3.65
N TYR A 72 -37.28 20.83 -4.54
CA TYR A 72 -36.67 19.49 -4.45
C TYR A 72 -35.17 19.54 -4.69
N LYS A 73 -34.40 19.05 -3.72
CA LYS A 73 -32.96 18.84 -3.83
C LYS A 73 -32.63 17.38 -3.57
N TYR A 74 -31.88 16.77 -4.47
CA TYR A 74 -31.39 15.41 -4.27
C TYR A 74 -30.35 15.38 -3.15
N GLN A 75 -30.68 14.69 -2.06
CA GLN A 75 -29.80 14.49 -0.91
C GLN A 75 -29.53 12.98 -0.76
N PRO A 76 -28.40 12.47 -1.26
CA PRO A 76 -28.07 11.05 -1.13
C PRO A 76 -27.87 10.71 0.34
N HIS A 77 -28.74 9.86 0.89
CA HIS A 77 -28.58 9.34 2.23
C HIS A 77 -27.49 8.26 2.25
N ARG A 78 -26.36 8.54 2.90
CA ARG A 78 -25.32 7.54 3.15
C ARG A 78 -25.71 6.71 4.36
N ARG A 79 -26.00 5.43 4.14
CA ARG A 79 -26.06 4.47 5.26
C ARG A 79 -24.65 4.31 5.83
N ALA A 80 -24.51 4.43 7.15
CA ALA A 80 -23.24 4.16 7.82
C ALA A 80 -22.82 2.71 7.53
N LYS A 81 -21.61 2.52 6.99
CA LYS A 81 -21.06 1.17 6.77
C LYS A 81 -20.65 0.60 8.12
N VAL A 82 -21.40 -0.38 8.61
CA VAL A 82 -20.93 -1.23 9.71
C VAL A 82 -19.76 -2.05 9.16
N SER A 83 -18.57 -1.82 9.70
CA SER A 83 -17.35 -2.58 9.35
C SER A 83 -17.48 -3.99 9.90
N GLN A 84 -17.89 -4.95 9.06
CA GLN A 84 -17.82 -6.37 9.40
C GLN A 84 -16.42 -6.87 9.07
N ARG A 85 -15.60 -7.02 10.12
CA ARG A 85 -14.39 -7.84 10.13
C ARG A 85 -14.81 -9.30 10.21
N SER A 86 -14.70 -10.05 9.13
CA SER A 86 -14.47 -11.49 9.17
C SER A 86 -13.83 -11.94 7.86
N GLY A 87 -12.63 -12.51 7.97
CA GLY A 87 -11.89 -13.07 6.86
C GLY A 87 -12.46 -14.42 6.46
N ILE A 88 -12.87 -14.54 5.20
CA ILE A 88 -12.91 -15.79 4.44
C ILE A 88 -12.50 -15.43 3.02
N LEU A 89 -11.36 -15.98 2.58
CA LEU A 89 -10.87 -15.90 1.20
C LEU A 89 -11.84 -16.69 0.30
N GLN A 90 -12.40 -16.04 -0.72
CA GLN A 90 -12.99 -16.68 -1.88
C GLN A 90 -12.32 -16.15 -3.16
N PRO A 91 -12.16 -17.00 -4.19
CA PRO A 91 -11.21 -16.78 -5.27
C PRO A 91 -11.62 -15.64 -6.20
N ALA A 92 -10.61 -14.97 -6.72
CA ALA A 92 -10.69 -13.79 -7.57
C ALA A 92 -11.53 -14.02 -8.83
N VAL A 93 -12.77 -13.49 -8.82
CA VAL A 93 -13.34 -12.96 -10.07
C VAL A 93 -12.83 -11.53 -10.18
N ALA A 94 -11.94 -11.34 -11.15
CA ALA A 94 -11.35 -10.06 -11.49
C ALA A 94 -12.40 -8.94 -11.48
N SER A 95 -12.09 -7.90 -10.70
CA SER A 95 -12.83 -6.67 -10.53
C SER A 95 -13.65 -6.30 -11.77
N THR A 96 -14.97 -6.09 -11.60
CA THR A 96 -15.90 -5.55 -12.61
C THR A 96 -15.39 -4.23 -13.23
N LYS A 97 -14.40 -3.57 -12.62
CA LYS A 97 -13.68 -2.43 -13.21
C LYS A 97 -12.81 -2.83 -14.41
N LEU A 98 -12.18 -4.00 -14.40
CA LEU A 98 -11.39 -4.51 -15.54
C LEU A 98 -12.26 -5.04 -16.67
N TYR A 99 -13.39 -5.71 -16.36
CA TYR A 99 -14.35 -6.12 -17.40
C TYR A 99 -14.98 -4.92 -18.12
N ASN A 100 -15.14 -3.77 -17.47
CA ASN A 100 -15.54 -2.54 -18.15
C ASN A 100 -14.38 -1.91 -18.93
N LEU A 101 -13.12 -2.01 -18.47
CA LEU A 101 -11.97 -1.34 -19.09
C LEU A 101 -11.50 -2.02 -20.39
N LEU A 102 -11.55 -3.35 -20.49
CA LEU A 102 -11.18 -4.07 -21.72
C LEU A 102 -12.23 -3.99 -22.85
N GLN A 103 -13.41 -3.42 -22.60
CA GLN A 103 -14.50 -3.36 -23.59
C GLN A 103 -14.68 -1.97 -24.23
N TRP A 104 -13.91 -0.97 -23.83
CA TRP A 104 -13.95 0.38 -24.43
C TRP A 104 -13.24 0.46 -25.78
N ASP A 105 -12.37 -0.50 -26.10
CA ASP A 105 -11.51 -0.42 -27.30
C ASP A 105 -12.07 -1.13 -28.54
N ARG A 106 -13.37 -1.47 -28.52
CA ARG A 106 -14.04 -2.15 -29.66
C ARG A 106 -15.42 -1.60 -29.98
N ASN A 107 -15.66 -0.32 -29.73
CA ASN A 107 -16.93 0.31 -30.03
C ASN A 107 -16.81 1.41 -31.12
N PRO A 108 -17.03 1.09 -32.41
CA PRO A 108 -17.05 2.07 -33.48
C PRO A 108 -18.27 3.03 -33.44
N HIS A 109 -19.20 2.88 -32.49
CA HIS A 109 -20.39 3.75 -32.39
C HIS A 109 -20.28 4.92 -31.42
N ALA A 110 -19.14 5.10 -30.73
CA ALA A 110 -18.89 6.34 -29.99
C ALA A 110 -18.56 7.52 -30.93
N ILE A 111 -18.16 7.24 -32.18
CA ILE A 111 -17.77 8.25 -33.18
C ILE A 111 -18.97 8.80 -33.97
N THR A 112 -20.08 8.05 -34.05
CA THR A 112 -21.23 8.43 -34.89
C THR A 112 -22.09 9.57 -34.34
N TYR A 113 -22.00 9.91 -33.04
CA TYR A 113 -22.84 10.97 -32.47
C TYR A 113 -22.35 12.41 -32.71
N ARG A 114 -21.19 12.58 -33.35
CA ARG A 114 -20.64 13.91 -33.68
C ARG A 114 -20.91 14.35 -35.13
N GLN A 115 -21.35 13.45 -36.01
CA GLN A 115 -21.36 13.67 -37.46
C GLN A 115 -22.76 13.74 -38.11
N ASP A 116 -23.84 13.45 -37.39
CA ASP A 116 -25.18 13.37 -37.98
C ASP A 116 -25.94 14.71 -38.09
N TRP A 117 -25.45 15.80 -37.49
CA TRP A 117 -26.00 17.13 -37.75
C TRP A 117 -25.66 17.65 -39.15
N SER A 118 -24.54 17.21 -39.72
CA SER A 118 -24.07 17.67 -41.04
C SER A 118 -24.77 16.97 -42.21
N ARG A 119 -25.23 15.71 -42.04
CA ARG A 119 -25.96 14.97 -43.09
C ARG A 119 -27.46 15.30 -43.16
N ALA A 120 -28.08 15.64 -42.03
CA ALA A 120 -29.50 16.03 -42.00
C ALA A 120 -29.76 17.35 -42.75
N ALA A 121 -28.80 18.28 -42.74
CA ALA A 121 -28.87 19.53 -43.50
C ALA A 121 -28.82 19.32 -45.03
N HIS A 122 -28.15 18.27 -45.52
CA HIS A 122 -28.05 17.98 -46.95
C HIS A 122 -29.28 17.26 -47.54
N LEU A 123 -30.07 16.57 -46.72
CA LEU A 123 -31.28 15.87 -47.18
C LEU A 123 -32.51 16.78 -47.32
N TYR A 124 -32.50 17.97 -46.71
CA TYR A 124 -33.56 18.97 -46.93
C TYR A 124 -33.43 19.68 -48.30
N SER A 125 -32.28 19.57 -48.97
CA SER A 125 -32.01 20.25 -50.25
C SER A 125 -32.31 19.41 -51.50
N LYS A 126 -32.59 18.11 -51.38
CA LYS A 126 -32.71 17.20 -52.55
C LYS A 126 -34.10 16.63 -52.82
N ASN A 127 -35.14 17.11 -52.13
CA ASN A 127 -36.51 16.62 -52.32
C ASN A 127 -37.44 17.69 -52.94
N GLN A 128 -37.03 18.27 -54.07
CA GLN A 128 -37.85 19.18 -54.88
C GLN A 128 -37.88 18.78 -56.36
N GLN A 129 -37.63 17.50 -56.69
CA GLN A 129 -37.78 17.04 -58.07
C GLN A 129 -38.69 15.82 -58.18
N SER A 130 -39.80 16.08 -58.87
CA SER A 130 -40.67 15.17 -59.61
C SER A 130 -41.85 14.55 -58.86
N PHE A 131 -43.02 15.20 -59.01
CA PHE A 131 -44.20 14.52 -59.58
C PHE A 131 -45.26 15.53 -60.10
N TYR A 132 -45.63 15.35 -61.38
CA TYR A 132 -46.80 15.86 -62.12
C TYR A 132 -46.97 17.36 -62.44
N LEU A 133 -46.62 17.76 -63.67
CA LEU A 133 -47.54 17.98 -64.82
C LEU A 133 -46.81 18.79 -65.91
N GLN A 134 -46.96 18.38 -67.18
CA GLN A 134 -46.42 19.10 -68.34
C GLN A 134 -47.08 20.47 -68.52
N PRO A 135 -46.34 21.51 -68.96
CA PRO A 135 -46.94 22.71 -69.53
C PRO A 135 -46.69 22.80 -71.04
N VAL A 136 -47.78 22.98 -71.76
CA VAL A 136 -47.82 23.43 -73.16
C VAL A 136 -47.47 24.92 -73.26
N ASP A 137 -46.89 25.30 -74.38
CA ASP A 137 -46.24 26.58 -74.70
C ASP A 137 -47.15 27.83 -74.62
N ILE A 138 -46.68 28.92 -74.00
CA ILE A 138 -47.07 30.32 -74.32
C ILE A 138 -45.89 31.27 -74.00
N PRO A 139 -45.43 32.12 -74.94
CA PRO A 139 -44.47 33.21 -74.65
C PRO A 139 -45.18 34.55 -74.42
N THR A 140 -44.65 35.40 -73.51
CA THR A 140 -44.36 36.85 -73.70
C THR A 140 -44.21 37.55 -72.32
N GLY A 141 -43.23 38.48 -72.21
CA GLY A 141 -42.56 38.90 -70.97
C GLY A 141 -43.14 40.05 -70.13
N HIS A 142 -42.53 40.26 -68.95
CA HIS A 142 -42.58 41.50 -68.15
C HIS A 142 -41.30 41.66 -67.28
N PRO A 143 -40.47 42.71 -67.48
CA PRO A 143 -39.15 42.83 -66.82
C PRO A 143 -39.17 43.36 -65.36
N GLN A 144 -40.31 43.81 -64.83
CA GLN A 144 -40.38 44.41 -63.49
C GLN A 144 -40.46 43.37 -62.35
N GLN A 145 -40.94 42.15 -62.63
CA GLN A 145 -40.98 41.06 -61.65
C GLN A 145 -39.60 40.43 -61.40
N GLN A 146 -38.70 40.43 -62.39
CA GLN A 146 -37.35 39.84 -62.26
C GLN A 146 -36.48 40.58 -61.25
N GLN A 147 -36.56 41.91 -61.20
CA GLN A 147 -35.75 42.72 -60.29
C GLN A 147 -36.19 42.57 -58.82
N GLN A 148 -37.50 42.45 -58.59
CA GLN A 148 -38.06 42.21 -57.25
C GLN A 148 -37.74 40.79 -56.76
N GLN A 149 -37.71 39.81 -57.68
CA GLN A 149 -37.31 38.44 -57.36
C GLN A 149 -35.81 38.35 -57.03
N GLN A 150 -34.95 39.12 -57.70
CA GLN A 150 -33.52 39.21 -57.36
C GLN A 150 -33.28 39.83 -55.97
N GLN A 151 -34.01 40.89 -55.60
CA GLN A 151 -33.88 41.46 -54.25
C GLN A 151 -34.30 40.48 -53.14
N GLN A 152 -35.38 39.73 -53.34
CA GLN A 152 -35.81 38.72 -52.37
C GLN A 152 -34.78 37.59 -52.23
N GLN A 153 -34.16 37.16 -53.33
CA GLN A 153 -33.08 36.16 -53.28
C GLN A 153 -31.86 36.67 -52.50
N GLN A 154 -31.48 37.95 -52.67
CA GLN A 154 -30.38 38.55 -51.90
C GLN A 154 -30.69 38.64 -50.41
N GLN A 155 -31.93 38.99 -50.04
CA GLN A 155 -32.35 39.01 -48.64
C GLN A 155 -32.33 37.61 -48.01
N PHE A 156 -32.78 36.59 -48.75
CA PHE A 156 -32.71 35.21 -48.30
C PHE A 156 -31.26 34.75 -48.12
N HIS A 157 -30.37 35.14 -49.05
CA HIS A 157 -28.94 34.81 -48.97
C HIS A 157 -28.27 35.46 -47.75
N ASN A 158 -28.54 36.75 -47.49
CA ASN A 158 -28.03 37.45 -46.31
C ASN A 158 -28.56 36.85 -45.00
N TYR A 159 -29.84 36.50 -44.95
CA TYR A 159 -30.42 35.85 -43.76
C TYR A 159 -29.79 34.48 -43.51
N HIS A 160 -29.57 33.69 -44.55
CA HIS A 160 -28.91 32.39 -44.44
C HIS A 160 -27.45 32.54 -43.99
N GLN A 161 -26.72 33.51 -44.54
CA GLN A 161 -25.34 33.78 -44.15
C GLN A 161 -25.23 34.20 -42.68
N GLN A 162 -26.16 35.03 -42.18
CA GLN A 162 -26.21 35.43 -40.78
C GLN A 162 -26.51 34.24 -39.84
N GLN A 163 -27.44 33.35 -40.23
CA GLN A 163 -27.71 32.12 -39.49
C GLN A 163 -26.50 31.20 -39.44
N GLN A 164 -25.76 31.10 -40.55
CA GLN A 164 -24.56 30.27 -40.62
C GLN A 164 -23.46 30.81 -39.70
N GLN A 165 -23.23 32.13 -39.66
CA GLN A 165 -22.29 32.75 -38.73
C GLN A 165 -22.65 32.51 -37.27
N PHE A 166 -23.94 32.51 -36.91
CA PHE A 166 -24.39 32.22 -35.55
C PHE A 166 -24.13 30.75 -35.17
N TYR A 167 -24.41 29.81 -36.10
CA TYR A 167 -24.12 28.39 -35.91
C TYR A 167 -22.62 28.14 -35.70
N ASP A 168 -21.77 28.77 -36.52
CA ASP A 168 -20.31 28.62 -36.41
C ASP A 168 -19.78 29.17 -35.08
N HIS A 169 -20.26 30.34 -34.64
CA HIS A 169 -19.89 30.91 -33.33
C HIS A 169 -20.31 30.01 -32.17
N HIS A 170 -21.54 29.48 -32.21
CA HIS A 170 -22.03 28.60 -31.15
C HIS A 170 -21.23 27.29 -31.09
N HIS A 171 -20.92 26.69 -32.25
CA HIS A 171 -20.14 25.46 -32.32
C HIS A 171 -18.71 25.68 -31.83
N HIS A 172 -18.07 26.80 -32.20
CA HIS A 172 -16.72 27.13 -31.75
C HIS A 172 -16.69 27.37 -30.22
N HIS A 173 -17.66 28.09 -29.69
CA HIS A 173 -17.78 28.33 -28.25
C HIS A 173 -18.00 27.02 -27.48
N GLN A 174 -18.85 26.14 -27.99
CA GLN A 174 -19.10 24.82 -27.39
C GLN A 174 -17.83 23.93 -27.42
N GLN A 175 -17.06 23.98 -28.50
CA GLN A 175 -15.80 23.26 -28.62
C GLN A 175 -14.75 23.79 -27.64
N GLN A 176 -14.68 25.11 -27.46
CA GLN A 176 -13.77 25.75 -26.51
C GLN A 176 -14.13 25.40 -25.05
N GLN A 177 -15.42 25.34 -24.71
CA GLN A 177 -15.87 24.85 -23.40
C GLN A 177 -15.52 23.38 -23.17
N GLN A 178 -15.64 22.52 -24.19
CA GLN A 178 -15.22 21.12 -24.07
C GLN A 178 -13.70 20.99 -23.85
N GLN A 179 -12.89 21.78 -24.55
CA GLN A 179 -11.44 21.79 -24.34
C GLN A 179 -11.08 22.26 -22.93
N GLN A 180 -11.70 23.34 -22.43
CA GLN A 180 -11.47 23.79 -21.05
C GLN A 180 -11.84 22.72 -20.01
N GLN A 181 -12.95 22.01 -20.19
CA GLN A 181 -13.32 20.92 -19.28
C GLN A 181 -12.32 19.75 -19.32
N GLN A 182 -11.80 19.41 -20.51
CA GLN A 182 -10.77 18.37 -20.64
C GLN A 182 -9.45 18.80 -19.98
N GLN A 183 -9.05 20.06 -20.16
CA GLN A 183 -7.88 20.65 -19.50
C GLN A 183 -8.03 20.56 -17.98
N GLN A 184 -9.15 21.01 -17.43
CA GLN A 184 -9.42 20.93 -15.99
C GLN A 184 -9.39 19.50 -15.45
N PHE A 185 -9.89 18.53 -16.21
CA PHE A 185 -9.83 17.12 -15.81
C PHE A 185 -8.39 16.61 -15.82
N HIS A 186 -7.60 16.97 -16.83
CA HIS A 186 -6.18 16.62 -16.91
C HIS A 186 -5.39 17.22 -15.73
N ASP A 187 -5.55 18.51 -15.45
CA ASP A 187 -4.89 19.20 -14.36
C ASP A 187 -5.24 18.58 -13.00
N HIS A 188 -6.52 18.26 -12.78
CA HIS A 188 -6.96 17.61 -11.55
C HIS A 188 -6.39 16.18 -11.40
N HIS A 189 -6.28 15.45 -12.51
CA HIS A 189 -5.66 14.13 -12.50
C HIS A 189 -4.17 14.21 -12.18
N GLN A 190 -3.46 15.15 -12.81
CA GLN A 190 -2.04 15.38 -12.56
C GLN A 190 -1.77 15.79 -11.11
N GLN A 191 -2.60 16.68 -10.55
CA GLN A 191 -2.50 17.08 -9.15
C GLN A 191 -2.71 15.89 -8.21
N LYS A 192 -3.69 15.02 -8.50
CA LYS A 192 -3.88 13.79 -7.71
C LYS A 192 -2.69 12.85 -7.78
N GLN A 193 -2.05 12.76 -8.93
CA GLN A 193 -0.86 11.94 -9.10
C GLN A 193 0.30 12.48 -8.26
N GLN A 194 0.52 13.79 -8.27
CA GLN A 194 1.52 14.44 -7.40
C GLN A 194 1.27 14.18 -5.90
N PHE A 195 0.02 14.23 -5.44
CA PHE A 195 -0.31 13.89 -4.06
C PHE A 195 0.00 12.43 -3.73
N HIS A 196 -0.25 11.51 -4.67
CA HIS A 196 0.05 10.09 -4.48
C HIS A 196 1.56 9.84 -4.39
N ASP A 197 2.32 10.44 -5.31
CA ASP A 197 3.78 10.32 -5.36
C ASP A 197 4.42 10.91 -4.09
N HIS A 198 3.93 12.06 -3.62
CA HIS A 198 4.42 12.66 -2.38
C HIS A 198 4.12 11.79 -1.16
N HIS A 199 2.92 11.21 -1.07
CA HIS A 199 2.57 10.31 0.02
C HIS A 199 3.41 9.03 0.01
N GLN A 200 3.65 8.46 -1.18
CA GLN A 200 4.51 7.30 -1.34
C GLN A 200 5.96 7.59 -0.93
N GLN A 201 6.50 8.75 -1.31
CA GLN A 201 7.84 9.16 -0.91
C GLN A 201 7.95 9.36 0.60
N GLN A 202 6.92 9.92 1.25
CA GLN A 202 6.88 10.02 2.71
C GLN A 202 6.86 8.65 3.39
N GLN A 203 6.10 7.68 2.87
CA GLN A 203 6.11 6.31 3.40
C GLN A 203 7.50 5.67 3.28
N GLN A 204 8.13 5.80 2.11
CA GLN A 204 9.49 5.28 1.90
C GLN A 204 10.51 5.88 2.88
N PHE A 205 10.39 7.18 3.19
CA PHE A 205 11.26 7.83 4.17
C PHE A 205 11.05 7.27 5.58
N HIS A 206 9.80 7.06 6.00
CA HIS A 206 9.49 6.45 7.30
C HIS A 206 9.99 5.02 7.39
N ASP A 207 9.79 4.21 6.35
CA ASP A 207 10.25 2.83 6.29
C ASP A 207 11.78 2.76 6.36
N HIS A 208 12.47 3.64 5.63
CA HIS A 208 13.93 3.71 5.65
C HIS A 208 14.47 4.10 7.03
N HIS A 209 13.88 5.13 7.67
CA HIS A 209 14.29 5.57 9.00
C HIS A 209 14.04 4.47 10.05
N HIS A 210 12.90 3.79 9.99
CA HIS A 210 12.59 2.69 10.89
C HIS A 210 13.55 1.50 10.70
N HIS A 211 13.88 1.15 9.45
CA HIS A 211 14.85 0.11 9.16
C HIS A 211 16.26 0.47 9.66
N GLN A 212 16.70 1.71 9.45
CA GLN A 212 17.98 2.20 9.98
C GLN A 212 18.03 2.13 11.51
N GLN A 213 16.94 2.51 12.18
CA GLN A 213 16.84 2.44 13.63
C GLN A 213 16.90 1.00 14.14
N GLN A 214 16.28 0.05 13.44
CA GLN A 214 16.43 -1.38 13.76
C GLN A 214 17.87 -1.87 13.57
N GLN A 215 18.53 -1.50 12.47
CA GLN A 215 19.94 -1.88 12.26
C GLN A 215 20.84 -1.36 13.38
N GLN A 216 20.60 -0.13 13.84
CA GLN A 216 21.34 0.44 14.96
C GLN A 216 21.09 -0.34 16.26
N GLN A 217 19.83 -0.68 16.57
CA GLN A 217 19.50 -1.52 17.72
C GLN A 217 20.17 -2.90 17.68
N PHE A 218 20.21 -3.54 16.50
CA PHE A 218 20.93 -4.81 16.33
C PHE A 218 22.44 -4.65 16.56
N HIS A 219 23.03 -3.56 16.07
CA HIS A 219 24.45 -3.27 16.27
C HIS A 219 24.77 -3.04 17.75
N ASP A 220 23.99 -2.21 18.43
CA ASP A 220 24.15 -1.91 19.86
C ASP A 220 23.99 -3.18 20.70
N HIS A 221 23.00 -4.02 20.38
CA HIS A 221 22.79 -5.29 21.07
C HIS A 221 23.97 -6.25 20.88
N HIS A 222 24.50 -6.35 19.66
CA HIS A 222 25.67 -7.17 19.38
C HIS A 222 26.91 -6.68 20.14
N GLN A 223 27.13 -5.36 20.17
CA GLN A 223 28.24 -4.77 20.91
C GLN A 223 28.12 -5.04 22.41
N GLN A 224 26.91 -4.92 22.97
CA GLN A 224 26.67 -5.22 24.38
C GLN A 224 26.92 -6.71 24.71
N GLN A 225 26.58 -7.62 23.80
CA GLN A 225 26.90 -9.05 23.95
C GLN A 225 28.41 -9.32 23.91
N GLN A 226 29.16 -8.62 23.06
CA GLN A 226 30.62 -8.73 23.03
C GLN A 226 31.23 -8.24 24.34
N GLN A 227 30.78 -7.08 24.84
CA GLN A 227 31.24 -6.55 26.12
C GLN A 227 30.98 -7.52 27.29
N PHE A 228 29.84 -8.21 27.29
CA PHE A 228 29.54 -9.25 28.27
C PHE A 228 30.50 -10.44 28.19
N HIS A 229 30.80 -10.92 26.97
CA HIS A 229 31.77 -11.99 26.77
C HIS A 229 33.17 -11.59 27.24
N ASP A 230 33.62 -10.39 26.88
CA ASP A 230 34.93 -9.86 27.30
C ASP A 230 35.03 -9.73 28.82
N HIS A 231 33.99 -9.20 29.47
CA HIS A 231 33.92 -9.12 30.94
C HIS A 231 33.98 -10.51 31.59
N HIS A 232 33.23 -11.47 31.07
CA HIS A 232 33.22 -12.82 31.60
C HIS A 232 34.60 -13.48 31.45
N HIS A 233 35.25 -13.32 30.29
CA HIS A 233 36.58 -13.85 30.04
C HIS A 233 37.63 -13.20 30.95
N HIS A 234 37.58 -11.89 31.16
CA HIS A 234 38.49 -11.18 32.06
C HIS A 234 38.30 -11.62 33.52
N HIS A 235 37.05 -11.79 33.96
CA HIS A 235 36.74 -12.29 35.30
C HIS A 235 37.25 -13.71 35.51
N GLN A 236 37.07 -14.60 34.52
CA GLN A 236 37.59 -15.96 34.57
C GLN A 236 39.13 -15.98 34.64
N GLN A 237 39.80 -15.10 33.89
CA GLN A 237 41.25 -14.96 33.93
C GLN A 237 41.75 -14.46 35.30
N GLN A 238 41.04 -13.51 35.93
CA GLN A 238 41.36 -13.09 37.30
C GLN A 238 41.20 -14.25 38.30
N GLN A 239 40.14 -15.06 38.18
CA GLN A 239 39.98 -16.22 39.05
C GLN A 239 41.12 -17.22 38.89
N GLN A 240 41.55 -17.49 37.66
CA GLN A 240 42.71 -18.36 37.41
C GLN A 240 44.00 -17.79 38.01
N GLN A 241 44.24 -16.49 37.87
CA GLN A 241 45.41 -15.84 38.48
C GLN A 241 45.37 -15.92 40.02
N GLN A 242 44.21 -15.72 40.64
CA GLN A 242 44.07 -15.89 42.08
C GLN A 242 44.33 -17.34 42.51
N GLN A 243 43.80 -18.33 41.79
CA GLN A 243 44.07 -19.74 42.07
C GLN A 243 45.57 -20.07 41.94
N GLN A 244 46.24 -19.53 40.92
CA GLN A 244 47.68 -19.66 40.74
C GLN A 244 48.44 -19.06 41.94
N GLN A 245 48.08 -17.85 42.39
CA GLN A 245 48.69 -17.22 43.55
C GLN A 245 48.49 -18.02 44.84
N PHE A 246 47.31 -18.60 45.06
CA PHE A 246 47.06 -19.50 46.19
C PHE A 246 47.93 -20.75 46.11
N HIS A 247 48.07 -21.33 44.92
CA HIS A 247 48.91 -22.51 44.70
C HIS A 247 50.39 -22.19 44.99
N ASP A 248 50.91 -21.10 44.42
CA ASP A 248 52.29 -20.65 44.61
C ASP A 248 52.57 -20.34 46.09
N HIS A 249 51.64 -19.66 46.78
CA HIS A 249 51.77 -19.37 48.20
C HIS A 249 51.78 -20.65 49.07
N HIS A 250 50.93 -21.63 48.73
CA HIS A 250 50.95 -22.91 49.41
C HIS A 250 52.28 -23.64 49.18
N GLN A 251 52.78 -23.65 47.95
CA GLN A 251 54.07 -24.28 47.62
C GLN A 251 55.22 -23.62 48.37
N GLN A 252 55.21 -22.30 48.48
CA GLN A 252 56.20 -21.56 49.27
C GLN A 252 56.12 -21.91 50.76
N LYS A 253 54.92 -22.03 51.33
CA LYS A 253 54.75 -22.51 52.73
C LYS A 253 55.29 -23.92 52.91
N GLN A 254 55.10 -24.80 51.93
CA GLN A 254 55.65 -26.16 51.97
C GLN A 254 57.18 -26.12 51.99
N GLN A 255 57.79 -25.31 51.12
CA GLN A 255 59.26 -25.14 51.11
C GLN A 255 59.80 -24.63 52.45
N PHE A 256 59.13 -23.68 53.10
CA PHE A 256 59.53 -23.22 54.44
C PHE A 256 59.44 -24.34 55.47
N HIS A 257 58.39 -25.15 55.43
CA HIS A 257 58.21 -26.27 56.33
C HIS A 257 59.30 -27.33 56.13
N ASP A 258 59.56 -27.71 54.87
CA ASP A 258 60.59 -28.68 54.51
C ASP A 258 61.98 -28.18 54.92
N HIS A 259 62.27 -26.88 54.71
CA HIS A 259 63.53 -26.27 55.14
C HIS A 259 63.69 -26.28 56.67
N HIS A 260 62.63 -25.96 57.42
CA HIS A 260 62.65 -26.02 58.87
C HIS A 260 62.89 -27.46 59.38
N GLN A 261 62.22 -28.44 58.78
CA GLN A 261 62.41 -29.84 59.09
C GLN A 261 63.85 -30.29 58.82
N GLN A 262 64.44 -29.84 57.71
CA GLN A 262 65.83 -30.14 57.37
C GLN A 262 66.80 -29.52 58.37
N GLN A 263 66.56 -28.27 58.81
CA GLN A 263 67.36 -27.65 59.89
C GLN A 263 67.25 -28.40 61.21
N GLN A 264 66.07 -28.93 61.53
CA GLN A 264 65.85 -29.72 62.74
C GLN A 264 66.61 -31.04 62.68
N GLN A 265 66.59 -31.72 61.53
CA GLN A 265 67.41 -32.92 61.30
C GLN A 265 68.91 -32.63 61.46
N PHE A 266 69.40 -31.48 60.98
CA PHE A 266 70.79 -31.08 61.20
C PHE A 266 71.12 -30.86 62.68
N HIS A 267 70.23 -30.21 63.44
CA HIS A 267 70.41 -30.02 64.88
C HIS A 267 70.41 -31.34 65.63
N ASP A 268 69.47 -32.24 65.33
CA ASP A 268 69.37 -33.57 65.94
C ASP A 268 70.62 -34.40 65.63
N HIS A 269 71.11 -34.35 64.38
CA HIS A 269 72.34 -35.02 63.97
C HIS A 269 73.57 -34.48 64.72
N HIS A 270 73.71 -33.16 64.83
CA HIS A 270 74.81 -32.53 65.57
C HIS A 270 74.76 -32.86 67.06
N HIS A 271 73.58 -32.83 67.68
CA HIS A 271 73.39 -33.19 69.08
C HIS A 271 73.72 -34.68 69.32
N HIS A 272 73.30 -35.57 68.43
CA HIS A 272 73.65 -36.99 68.50
C HIS A 272 75.16 -37.19 68.37
N GLN A 273 75.83 -36.45 67.48
CA GLN A 273 77.29 -36.49 67.34
C GLN A 273 78.00 -36.01 68.61
N GLN A 274 77.52 -34.95 69.26
CA GLN A 274 78.05 -34.51 70.55
C GLN A 274 77.86 -35.56 71.63
N GLN A 275 76.70 -36.22 71.69
CA GLN A 275 76.48 -37.32 72.64
C GLN A 275 77.46 -38.47 72.42
N GLN A 276 77.74 -38.84 71.16
CA GLN A 276 78.74 -39.85 70.86
C GLN A 276 80.14 -39.41 71.34
N GLN A 277 80.53 -38.16 71.09
CA GLN A 277 81.81 -37.62 71.58
C GLN A 277 81.90 -37.64 73.11
N GLN A 278 80.81 -37.28 73.80
CA GLN A 278 80.73 -37.34 75.26
C GLN A 278 80.88 -38.79 75.75
N GLN A 279 80.18 -39.75 75.12
CA GLN A 279 80.32 -41.18 75.46
C GLN A 279 81.75 -41.69 75.25
N PHE A 280 82.43 -41.28 74.18
CA PHE A 280 83.84 -41.61 73.97
C PHE A 280 84.73 -41.00 75.06
N HIS A 281 84.47 -39.75 75.45
CA HIS A 281 85.21 -39.07 76.52
C HIS A 281 85.00 -39.74 77.88
N ASP A 282 83.75 -40.03 78.25
CA ASP A 282 83.39 -40.70 79.49
C ASP A 282 83.99 -42.12 79.54
N HIS A 283 83.95 -42.85 78.42
CA HIS A 283 84.58 -44.17 78.31
C HIS A 283 86.10 -44.11 78.49
N HIS A 284 86.76 -43.11 77.89
CA HIS A 284 88.19 -42.90 78.07
C HIS A 284 88.55 -42.55 79.52
N GLN A 285 87.74 -41.71 80.18
CA GLN A 285 87.93 -41.35 81.58
C GLN A 285 87.73 -42.56 82.51
N GLN A 286 86.76 -43.41 82.22
CA GLN A 286 86.54 -44.67 82.95
C GLN A 286 87.74 -45.62 82.79
N GLN A 287 88.32 -45.71 81.59
CA GLN A 287 89.54 -46.48 81.38
C GLN A 287 90.74 -45.92 82.16
N GLN A 288 90.89 -44.60 82.26
CA GLN A 288 91.92 -43.98 83.10
C GLN A 288 91.72 -44.30 84.59
N GLN A 289 90.48 -44.20 85.10
CA GLN A 289 90.17 -44.55 86.49
C GLN A 289 90.45 -46.03 86.81
N PHE A 290 90.24 -46.94 85.86
CA PHE A 290 90.62 -48.34 85.98
C PHE A 290 92.13 -48.52 86.06
N HIS A 291 92.90 -47.80 85.24
CA HIS A 291 94.36 -47.81 85.30
C HIS A 291 94.88 -47.26 86.63
N ASP A 292 94.32 -46.14 87.11
CA ASP A 292 94.69 -45.54 88.39
C ASP A 292 94.37 -46.46 89.57
N HIS A 293 93.21 -47.11 89.58
CA HIS A 293 92.86 -48.11 90.61
C HIS A 293 93.81 -49.30 90.58
N HIS A 294 94.19 -49.79 89.40
CA HIS A 294 95.13 -50.90 89.27
C HIS A 294 96.53 -50.51 89.77
N HIS A 295 96.97 -49.27 89.47
CA HIS A 295 98.26 -48.75 89.92
C HIS A 295 98.31 -48.51 91.43
N HIS A 296 97.19 -48.08 92.04
CA HIS A 296 97.06 -47.90 93.49
C HIS A 296 97.01 -49.24 94.23
N HIS A 297 96.33 -50.25 93.67
CA HIS A 297 96.30 -51.60 94.22
C HIS A 297 97.68 -52.28 94.18
N GLN A 298 98.49 -51.98 93.16
CA GLN A 298 99.87 -52.47 93.04
C GLN A 298 100.85 -51.78 94.00
N GLN A 299 100.57 -50.53 94.40
CA GLN A 299 101.35 -49.82 95.43
C GLN A 299 101.02 -50.24 96.88
N GLN A 300 99.87 -50.85 97.14
CA GLN A 300 99.52 -51.37 98.48
C GLN A 300 100.01 -52.81 98.73
N GLN A 301 100.66 -53.45 97.76
CA GLN A 301 101.22 -54.80 97.87
C GLN A 301 102.77 -54.82 97.97
N GLN A 302 103.40 -53.67 98.21
CA GLN A 302 104.81 -53.54 98.58
C GLN A 302 104.90 -52.86 99.95
#